data_AF-A0A2J6W4R0-F1
#
_entry.id   AF-A0A2J6W4R0-F1
#
_cell.length_a   1.000
_cell.length_b   1.000
_cell.length_c   1.000
_cell.angle_alpha   90.00
_cell.angle_beta   90.00
_cell.angle_gamma   90.00
#
_symmetry.space_group_name_H-M   'P 1'
#
loop_
_entity.id
_entity.type
_entity.pdbx_description
1 polymer ?
#
loop_
_entity_poly.entity_id
_entity_poly.type
_entity_poly.pdbx_seq_one_letter_code
_entity_poly.pdbx_strand_id
1 'polypeptide(L)'
;MAENEGVEEVSPEIQAQTLSMLLNSISSLKKSGLLGLINYLAEKSDDTFLTMSDDPVIMRLVGLLATLSRGVEKVDGVQFAKAKMTVEDLTTCAINAMSSVDITKPRKLGLMGLMRSLGDPDVSQGLGILLDIAKNLGACARSKKKE
;
A
#
# COMPACT_ATOMS: atom_id res chain seq x y z
N MET A 1 36.27 12.85 -14.73
CA MET A 1 35.45 11.70 -15.18
C MET A 1 34.06 12.00 -14.67
N ALA A 2 33.13 12.29 -15.58
CA ALA A 2 31.73 12.60 -15.25
C ALA A 2 30.89 11.49 -15.89
N GLU A 3 30.34 10.61 -15.05
CA GLU A 3 29.38 9.61 -15.47
C GLU A 3 28.02 10.30 -15.60
N ASN A 4 27.51 10.29 -16.83
CA ASN A 4 26.26 10.92 -17.23
C ASN A 4 25.15 9.88 -17.03
N GLU A 5 24.43 9.94 -15.91
CA GLU A 5 23.25 9.09 -15.67
C GLU A 5 22.15 9.51 -16.66
N GLY A 6 21.97 8.70 -17.70
CA GLY A 6 20.92 8.87 -18.68
C GLY A 6 19.55 8.70 -18.03
N VAL A 7 18.80 9.79 -17.92
CA VAL A 7 17.38 9.77 -17.61
C VAL A 7 16.66 9.11 -18.79
N GLU A 8 16.28 7.85 -18.61
CA GLU A 8 15.51 7.08 -19.59
C GLU A 8 14.13 7.74 -19.75
N GLU A 9 13.92 8.47 -20.85
CA GLU A 9 12.63 9.09 -21.17
C GLU A 9 11.56 8.00 -21.36
N VAL A 10 10.75 7.79 -20.32
CA VAL A 10 9.63 6.85 -20.36
C VAL A 10 8.56 7.37 -21.32
N SER A 11 8.37 6.66 -22.44
CA SER A 11 7.37 6.99 -23.48
C SER A 11 5.98 7.27 -22.87
N PRO A 12 5.27 8.32 -23.35
CA PRO A 12 3.93 8.68 -22.86
C PRO A 12 2.89 7.55 -22.96
N GLU A 13 3.11 6.58 -23.86
CA GLU A 13 2.27 5.40 -24.01
C GLU A 13 2.40 4.43 -22.81
N ILE A 14 3.61 4.29 -22.26
CA ILE A 14 3.88 3.45 -21.09
C ILE A 14 3.22 4.08 -19.84
N GLN A 15 3.28 5.40 -19.70
CA GLN A 15 2.66 6.11 -18.58
C GLN A 15 1.12 5.96 -18.59
N ALA A 16 0.50 6.06 -19.76
CA ALA A 16 -0.95 5.87 -19.90
C ALA A 16 -1.38 4.43 -19.57
N GLN A 17 -0.57 3.43 -19.95
CA GLN A 17 -0.82 2.03 -19.60
C GLN A 17 -0.69 1.79 -18.10
N THR A 18 0.36 2.30 -17.45
CA THR A 18 0.56 2.17 -16.00
C THR A 18 -0.59 2.80 -15.21
N LEU A 19 -1.05 3.98 -15.62
CA LEU A 19 -2.21 4.64 -15.01
C LEU A 19 -3.50 3.82 -15.19
N SER A 20 -3.72 3.28 -16.38
CA SER A 20 -4.86 2.40 -16.64
C SER A 20 -4.83 1.14 -15.76
N MET A 21 -3.67 0.52 -15.60
CA MET A 21 -3.49 -0.62 -14.71
C MET A 21 -3.79 -0.26 -13.26
N LEU A 22 -3.31 0.88 -12.76
CA LEU A 22 -3.60 1.35 -11.41
C LEU A 22 -5.11 1.57 -11.20
N LEU A 23 -5.78 2.24 -12.14
CA LEU A 23 -7.23 2.46 -12.09
C LEU A 23 -8.02 1.14 -12.11
N ASN A 24 -7.58 0.18 -12.90
CA ASN A 24 -8.18 -1.16 -12.94
C ASN A 24 -7.97 -1.91 -11.63
N SER A 25 -6.82 -1.77 -10.97
CA SER A 25 -6.58 -2.33 -9.64
C SER A 25 -7.49 -1.68 -8.60
N ILE A 26 -7.62 -0.36 -8.57
CA ILE A 26 -8.54 0.36 -7.67
C ILE A 26 -9.99 -0.09 -7.90
N SER A 27 -10.41 -0.20 -9.16
CA SER A 27 -11.73 -0.72 -9.53
C SER A 27 -11.96 -2.15 -9.06
N SER A 28 -10.92 -3.00 -9.15
CA SER A 28 -10.96 -4.39 -8.67
C SER A 28 -11.04 -4.46 -7.14
N LEU A 29 -10.33 -3.59 -6.42
CA LEU A 29 -10.42 -3.47 -4.96
C LEU A 29 -11.81 -2.99 -4.48
N LYS A 30 -12.46 -2.12 -5.26
CA LYS A 30 -13.86 -1.74 -5.02
C LYS A 30 -14.80 -2.92 -5.23
N LYS A 31 -14.63 -3.67 -6.32
CA LYS A 31 -15.45 -4.85 -6.63
C LYS A 31 -15.25 -6.01 -5.64
N SER A 32 -14.06 -6.14 -5.05
CA SER A 32 -13.79 -7.16 -4.03
C SER A 32 -14.39 -6.84 -2.66
N GLY A 33 -15.00 -5.65 -2.48
CA GLY A 33 -15.56 -5.22 -1.21
C GLY A 33 -14.52 -4.79 -0.17
N LEU A 34 -13.22 -4.93 -0.46
CA LEU A 34 -12.13 -4.56 0.44
C LEU A 34 -12.13 -3.06 0.73
N LEU A 35 -12.39 -2.25 -0.31
CA LEU A 35 -12.49 -0.79 -0.17
C LEU A 35 -13.68 -0.38 0.73
N GLY A 36 -14.78 -1.15 0.68
CA GLY A 36 -15.93 -0.97 1.57
C GLY A 36 -15.61 -1.33 3.01
N LEU A 37 -14.81 -2.37 3.23
CA LEU A 37 -14.30 -2.78 4.54
C LEU A 37 -13.39 -1.72 5.17
N ILE A 38 -12.49 -1.13 4.37
CA ILE A 38 -11.62 -0.03 4.82
C ILE A 38 -12.45 1.22 5.17
N ASN A 39 -13.43 1.58 4.34
CA ASN A 39 -14.35 2.69 4.65
C ASN A 39 -15.16 2.43 5.92
N TYR A 40 -15.68 1.20 6.07
CA TYR A 40 -16.41 0.80 7.27
C TYR A 40 -15.58 0.98 8.54
N LEU A 41 -14.31 0.54 8.52
CA LEU A 41 -13.40 0.72 9.64
C LEU A 41 -13.08 2.19 9.92
N ALA A 42 -12.94 3.01 8.88
CA ALA A 42 -12.70 4.45 9.03
C ALA A 42 -13.89 5.16 9.69
N GLU A 43 -15.12 4.87 9.23
CA GLU A 43 -16.36 5.43 9.78
C GLU A 43 -16.64 4.97 11.21
N LYS A 44 -16.21 3.75 11.55
CA LYS A 44 -16.48 3.12 12.85
C LYS A 44 -15.32 3.29 13.84
N SER A 45 -14.28 4.03 13.50
CA SER A 45 -13.04 4.15 14.31
C SER A 45 -13.23 4.77 15.70
N ASP A 46 -14.28 5.56 15.90
CA ASP A 46 -14.61 6.18 17.19
C ASP A 46 -15.38 5.24 18.15
N ASP A 47 -15.93 4.13 17.65
CA ASP A 47 -16.67 3.17 18.46
C ASP A 47 -15.73 2.16 19.15
N THR A 48 -15.96 1.89 20.44
CA THR A 48 -15.10 0.95 21.20
C THR A 48 -15.30 -0.49 20.73
N PHE A 49 -14.21 -1.25 20.59
CA PHE A 49 -14.20 -2.66 20.12
C PHE A 49 -15.24 -3.56 20.81
N LEU A 50 -15.51 -3.33 22.09
CA LEU A 50 -16.50 -4.10 22.88
C LEU A 50 -17.94 -3.92 22.39
N THR A 51 -18.27 -2.77 21.81
CA THR A 51 -19.59 -2.48 21.23
C THR A 51 -19.78 -3.14 19.85
N MET A 52 -18.70 -3.64 19.24
CA MET A 52 -18.70 -4.30 17.93
C MET A 52 -18.55 -5.81 17.98
N SER A 53 -18.58 -6.40 19.19
CA SER A 53 -18.34 -7.84 19.40
C SER A 53 -19.29 -8.75 18.62
N ASP A 54 -20.49 -8.26 18.29
CA ASP A 54 -21.50 -9.00 17.51
C ASP A 54 -21.50 -8.66 16.01
N ASP A 55 -20.57 -7.82 15.55
CA ASP A 55 -20.53 -7.44 14.15
C ASP A 55 -19.90 -8.56 13.28
N PRO A 56 -20.66 -9.15 12.35
CA PRO A 56 -20.16 -10.20 11.48
C PRO A 56 -19.04 -9.73 10.54
N VAL A 57 -18.85 -8.43 10.32
CA VAL A 57 -17.72 -7.86 9.57
C VAL A 57 -16.45 -7.88 10.41
N ILE A 58 -16.54 -7.49 11.68
CA ILE A 58 -15.40 -7.50 12.61
C ILE A 58 -14.96 -8.93 12.90
N MET A 59 -15.89 -9.87 13.09
CA MET A 59 -15.55 -11.29 13.26
C MET A 59 -14.86 -11.90 12.04
N ARG A 60 -15.26 -11.51 10.82
CA ARG A 60 -14.54 -11.92 9.59
C ARG A 60 -13.13 -11.34 9.53
N LEU A 61 -12.96 -10.09 9.93
CA LEU A 61 -11.64 -9.47 10.03
C LEU A 61 -10.76 -10.18 11.06
N VAL A 62 -11.30 -10.51 12.24
CA VAL A 62 -10.60 -11.30 13.27
C VAL A 62 -10.19 -12.67 12.73
N GLY A 63 -11.06 -13.35 11.99
CA GLY A 63 -10.73 -14.62 11.33
C GLY A 63 -9.62 -14.50 10.28
N LEU A 64 -9.61 -13.41 9.51
CA LEU A 64 -8.52 -13.09 8.58
C LEU A 64 -7.21 -12.82 9.32
N LEU A 65 -7.25 -12.01 10.37
CA LEU A 65 -6.08 -11.71 11.22
C LEU A 65 -5.53 -12.98 11.88
N ALA A 66 -6.39 -13.88 12.34
CA ALA A 66 -5.99 -15.19 12.89
C ALA A 66 -5.38 -16.13 11.82
N THR A 67 -5.80 -15.98 10.56
CA THR A 67 -5.19 -16.73 9.45
C THR A 67 -3.81 -16.14 9.09
N LEU A 68 -3.70 -14.81 9.11
CA LEU A 68 -2.44 -14.11 8.91
C LEU A 68 -1.43 -14.44 10.02
N SER A 69 -1.85 -14.49 11.28
CA SER A 69 -0.97 -14.83 12.41
C SER A 69 -0.36 -16.22 12.27
N ARG A 70 -1.15 -17.22 11.85
CA ARG A 70 -0.63 -18.57 11.52
C ARG A 70 0.34 -18.59 10.34
N GLY A 71 0.17 -17.68 9.39
CA GLY A 71 1.13 -17.51 8.29
C GLY A 71 2.45 -16.92 8.77
N VAL A 72 2.37 -15.95 9.69
CA VAL A 72 3.53 -15.29 10.32
C VAL A 72 4.32 -16.25 11.21
N GLU A 73 3.67 -17.17 11.92
CA GLU A 73 4.34 -18.20 12.73
C GLU A 73 5.29 -19.10 11.91
N LYS A 74 5.09 -19.20 10.60
CA LYS A 74 5.95 -20.00 9.70
C LYS A 74 7.17 -19.23 9.19
N VAL A 75 7.29 -17.95 9.53
CA VAL A 75 8.43 -17.11 9.15
C VAL A 75 9.56 -17.31 10.15
N ASP A 76 10.78 -17.46 9.65
CA ASP A 76 11.98 -17.52 10.50
C ASP A 76 12.08 -16.30 11.43
N GLY A 77 12.51 -16.51 12.67
CA GLY A 77 12.54 -15.47 13.71
C GLY A 77 13.39 -14.24 13.34
N VAL A 78 14.49 -14.43 12.59
CA VAL A 78 15.34 -13.32 12.13
C VAL A 78 14.65 -12.52 11.03
N GLN A 79 13.99 -13.21 10.10
CA GLN A 79 13.20 -12.56 9.05
C GLN A 79 11.98 -11.83 9.61
N PHE A 80 11.32 -12.41 10.61
CA PHE A 80 10.22 -11.77 11.32
C PHE A 80 10.67 -10.50 12.06
N ALA A 81 11.79 -10.55 12.78
CA ALA A 81 12.33 -9.38 13.47
C ALA A 81 12.67 -8.24 12.49
N LYS A 82 13.30 -8.55 11.34
CA LYS A 82 13.57 -7.56 10.29
C LYS A 82 12.29 -6.98 9.71
N ALA A 83 11.33 -7.82 9.35
CA ALA A 83 10.04 -7.37 8.83
C ALA A 83 9.30 -6.49 9.84
N LYS A 84 9.32 -6.85 11.13
CA LYS A 84 8.72 -6.07 12.21
C LYS A 84 9.34 -4.66 12.30
N MET A 85 10.67 -4.56 12.36
CA MET A 85 11.35 -3.25 12.42
C MET A 85 11.01 -2.39 11.20
N THR A 86 11.03 -2.97 10.00
CA THR A 86 10.63 -2.27 8.77
C THR A 86 9.18 -1.78 8.84
N VAL A 87 8.25 -2.60 9.33
CA VAL A 87 6.84 -2.20 9.49
C VAL A 87 6.68 -1.10 10.54
N GLU A 88 7.40 -1.16 11.66
CA GLU A 88 7.38 -0.13 12.71
C GLU A 88 7.90 1.22 12.18
N ASP A 89 8.99 1.20 11.41
CA ASP A 89 9.53 2.39 10.75
C ASP A 89 8.55 2.97 9.74
N LEU A 90 7.98 2.14 8.86
CA LEU A 90 6.95 2.54 7.89
C LEU A 90 5.73 3.14 8.58
N THR A 91 5.28 2.52 9.67
CA THR A 91 4.12 3.00 10.44
C THR A 91 4.40 4.36 11.07
N THR A 92 5.59 4.54 11.65
CA THR A 92 6.03 5.81 12.24
C THR A 92 6.09 6.91 11.18
N CYS A 93 6.70 6.63 10.03
CA CYS A 93 6.75 7.55 8.89
C CYS A 93 5.36 7.91 8.37
N ALA A 94 4.45 6.93 8.25
CA ALA A 94 3.08 7.17 7.82
C ALA A 94 2.31 8.05 8.81
N ILE A 95 2.40 7.80 10.11
CA ILE A 95 1.74 8.60 11.15
C ILE A 95 2.27 10.04 11.13
N ASN A 96 3.58 10.23 11.03
CA ASN A 96 4.19 11.56 10.96
C ASN A 96 3.82 12.29 9.66
N ALA A 97 3.71 11.58 8.54
CA ALA A 97 3.23 12.16 7.29
C ALA A 97 1.78 12.62 7.44
N MET A 98 0.89 11.77 7.98
CA MET A 98 -0.52 12.11 8.20
C MET A 98 -0.71 13.29 9.15
N SER A 99 0.09 13.39 10.22
CA SER A 99 0.00 14.51 11.16
C SER A 99 0.42 15.85 10.55
N SER A 100 1.24 15.81 9.48
CA SER A 100 1.67 17.00 8.75
C SER A 100 0.70 17.46 7.64
N VAL A 101 -0.33 16.67 7.33
CA VAL A 101 -1.29 16.99 6.26
C VAL A 101 -2.42 17.87 6.78
N ASP A 102 -2.54 19.07 6.22
CA ASP A 102 -3.71 19.93 6.42
C ASP A 102 -4.87 19.51 5.51
N ILE A 103 -5.79 18.71 6.05
CA ILE A 103 -6.99 18.24 5.36
C ILE A 103 -8.00 19.36 5.02
N THR A 104 -7.86 20.55 5.60
CA THR A 104 -8.76 21.69 5.32
C THR A 104 -8.39 22.41 4.03
N LYS A 105 -7.16 22.19 3.52
CA LYS A 105 -6.66 22.79 2.28
C LYS A 105 -6.04 21.73 1.36
N PRO A 106 -6.84 20.78 0.85
CA PRO A 106 -6.33 19.74 -0.02
C PRO A 106 -5.78 20.37 -1.32
N ARG A 107 -4.56 19.99 -1.68
CA ARG A 107 -3.92 20.43 -2.92
C ARG A 107 -4.67 19.82 -4.10
N LYS A 108 -5.36 20.64 -4.90
CA LYS A 108 -6.02 20.19 -6.14
C LYS A 108 -4.96 19.92 -7.20
N LEU A 109 -4.82 18.67 -7.61
CA LEU A 109 -3.86 18.25 -8.64
C LEU A 109 -4.59 18.06 -9.97
N GLY A 110 -4.16 18.80 -11.00
CA GLY A 110 -4.48 18.49 -12.40
C GLY A 110 -3.45 17.52 -12.99
N LEU A 111 -3.68 17.03 -14.22
CA LEU A 111 -2.77 16.07 -14.91
C LEU A 111 -1.29 16.51 -14.91
N MET A 112 -1.03 17.80 -15.16
CA MET A 112 0.32 18.36 -15.16
C MET A 112 0.92 18.46 -13.74
N GLY A 113 0.08 18.72 -12.73
CA GLY A 113 0.48 18.69 -11.32
C GLY A 113 0.77 17.28 -10.83
N LEU A 114 0.04 16.28 -11.33
CA LEU A 114 0.30 14.87 -11.05
C LEU A 114 1.64 14.43 -11.64
N MET A 115 1.92 14.79 -12.89
CA MET A 115 3.20 14.47 -13.54
C MET A 115 4.38 15.13 -12.81
N ARG A 116 4.22 16.38 -12.35
CA ARG A 116 5.22 17.04 -11.50
C ARG A 116 5.39 16.35 -10.14
N SER A 117 4.29 15.85 -9.56
CA SER A 117 4.34 15.11 -8.30
C SER A 117 5.00 13.74 -8.47
N LEU A 118 4.86 13.08 -9.63
CA LEU A 118 5.55 11.83 -9.94
C LEU A 118 7.06 12.01 -10.11
N GLY A 119 7.51 13.19 -10.53
CA GLY A 119 8.92 13.56 -10.61
C GLY A 119 9.51 14.08 -9.29
N ASP A 120 8.70 14.17 -8.23
CA ASP A 120 9.18 14.53 -6.90
C ASP A 120 9.99 13.37 -6.31
N PRO A 121 11.19 13.61 -5.75
CA PRO A 121 12.06 12.54 -5.26
C PRO A 121 11.40 11.72 -4.15
N ASP A 122 10.63 12.34 -3.26
CA ASP A 122 9.99 11.65 -2.13
C ASP A 122 8.84 10.75 -2.62
N VAL A 123 8.08 11.22 -3.60
CA VAL A 123 7.01 10.43 -4.25
C VAL A 123 7.60 9.27 -5.05
N SER A 124 8.69 9.51 -5.79
CA SER A 124 9.36 8.48 -6.59
C SER A 124 9.94 7.37 -5.70
N GLN A 125 10.53 7.74 -4.56
CA GLN A 125 11.09 6.80 -3.60
C GLN A 125 10.00 5.96 -2.93
N GLY A 126 8.88 6.59 -2.54
CA GLY A 126 7.71 5.88 -2.01
C GLY A 126 7.13 4.88 -3.02
N LEU A 127 7.01 5.26 -4.29
CA LEU A 127 6.58 4.38 -5.37
C LEU A 127 7.57 3.22 -5.59
N GLY A 128 8.87 3.48 -5.52
CA GLY A 128 9.91 2.45 -5.62
C GLY A 128 9.74 1.35 -4.57
N ILE A 129 9.54 1.73 -3.30
CA ILE A 129 9.30 0.79 -2.21
C ILE A 129 8.05 -0.08 -2.48
N LEU A 130 6.96 0.53 -2.94
CA LEU A 130 5.73 -0.20 -3.28
C LEU A 130 5.94 -1.19 -4.42
N LEU A 131 6.70 -0.80 -5.44
CA LEU A 131 7.04 -1.68 -6.56
C LEU A 131 7.92 -2.86 -6.14
N ASP A 132 8.88 -2.64 -5.23
CA ASP A 132 9.71 -3.72 -4.69
C ASP A 132 8.91 -4.71 -3.84
N ILE A 133 7.98 -4.23 -3.01
CA ILE A 133 7.04 -5.08 -2.27
C ILE A 133 6.21 -5.92 -3.25
N ALA A 134 5.63 -5.28 -4.27
CA ALA A 134 4.82 -5.96 -5.28
C ALA A 134 5.62 -7.01 -6.06
N LYS A 135 6.86 -6.70 -6.43
CA LYS A 135 7.77 -7.61 -7.13
C LYS A 135 8.09 -8.85 -6.30
N ASN A 136 8.41 -8.67 -5.02
CA ASN A 136 8.71 -9.78 -4.11
C ASN A 136 7.49 -10.66 -3.83
N LEU A 137 6.30 -10.06 -3.66
CA LEU A 137 5.03 -10.79 -3.55
C LEU A 137 4.72 -11.60 -4.81
N GLY A 138 4.88 -10.99 -5.99
CA GLY A 138 4.68 -11.66 -7.27
C GLY A 138 5.65 -12.82 -7.51
N ALA A 139 6.90 -12.69 -7.06
CA ALA A 139 7.88 -13.77 -7.10
C ALA A 139 7.47 -14.95 -6.22
N CYS A 140 6.97 -14.69 -5.00
CA CYS A 140 6.43 -15.71 -4.10
C CYS A 140 5.19 -16.41 -4.68
N ALA A 141 4.24 -15.66 -5.23
CA ALA A 141 3.05 -16.24 -5.87
C ALA A 141 3.43 -17.11 -7.07
N ARG A 142 4.46 -16.72 -7.84
CA ARG A 142 4.94 -17.49 -8.99
C ARG A 142 5.65 -18.78 -8.58
N SER A 143 6.44 -18.78 -7.51
CA SER A 143 7.12 -20.00 -7.04
C SER A 143 6.11 -21.04 -6.57
N LYS A 144 5.03 -20.62 -5.91
CA LYS A 144 3.93 -21.49 -5.48
C LYS A 144 3.09 -22.11 -6.62
N LYS A 145 3.12 -21.53 -7.82
CA LYS A 145 2.44 -22.06 -9.01
C LYS A 145 3.25 -23.15 -9.74
N LYS A 146 4.54 -23.29 -9.42
CA LYS A 146 5.43 -24.29 -10.01
C LYS A 146 5.53 -25.59 -9.20
N GLU A 147 4.97 -25.59 -7.98
CA GLU A 147 4.72 -26.78 -7.15
C GLU A 147 3.33 -27.36 -7.48
#